data_AF-A0A1F8BX73-F1
#
_entry.id   AF-A0A1F8BX73-F1
#
_cell.length_a   1.000
_cell.length_b   1.000
_cell.length_c   1.000
_cell.angle_alpha   90.00
_cell.angle_beta   90.00
_cell.angle_gamma   90.00
#
_symmetry.space_group_name_H-M   'P 1'
#
loop_
_entity.id
_entity.type
_entity.pdbx_description
1 polymer ?
#
loop_
_entity_poly.entity_id
_entity_poly.type
_entity_poly.pdbx_seq_one_letter_code
_entity_poly.pdbx_strand_id
1 'polypeptide(L)' 'MKRIEKKAWPEYFEKILSGDKTFELRLADFDVDEGDTLVLREWDPKTKNYTGRKIEKKVSFVFKTKFQKF' A
#
# COMPACT_ATOMS: atom_id res chain seq x y z
N MET A 1 4.21 -4.73 15.82
CA MET A 1 3.26 -4.01 14.95
C MET A 1 3.87 -2.68 14.56
N LYS A 2 4.27 -2.55 13.30
CA LYS A 2 4.83 -1.34 12.70
C LYS A 2 3.75 -0.57 11.95
N ARG A 3 3.90 0.75 11.87
CA ARG A 3 3.08 1.61 11.00
C ARG A 3 3.95 2.09 9.85
N ILE A 4 3.63 1.67 8.64
CA ILE A 4 4.45 1.87 7.44
C ILE A 4 3.72 2.82 6.51
N GLU A 5 4.30 3.97 6.20
CA GLU A 5 3.69 4.95 5.29
C GLU A 5 4.21 4.77 3.87
N LYS A 6 3.29 4.76 2.90
CA LYS A 6 3.62 4.70 1.48
C LYS A 6 2.71 5.60 0.66
N LYS A 7 3.21 6.08 -0.48
CA LYS A 7 2.41 6.79 -1.48
C LYS A 7 1.48 5.82 -2.20
N ALA A 8 0.27 6.27 -2.48
CA ALA A 8 -0.67 5.65 -3.42
C ALA A 8 -1.09 6.67 -4.46
N TRP A 9 -1.14 6.27 -5.74
CA TRP A 9 -1.69 7.13 -6.78
C TRP A 9 -3.21 7.20 -6.69
N PRO A 10 -3.84 8.28 -7.18
CA PRO A 10 -5.28 8.50 -6.98
C PRO A 10 -6.14 7.35 -7.48
N GLU A 11 -5.84 6.81 -8.66
CA GLU A 11 -6.59 5.68 -9.24
C GLU A 11 -6.59 4.44 -8.33
N TYR A 12 -5.44 4.08 -7.77
CA TYR A 12 -5.34 2.93 -6.87
C TYR A 12 -5.91 3.24 -5.49
N PHE A 13 -5.75 4.47 -5.02
CA PHE A 13 -6.32 4.92 -3.76
C PHE A 13 -7.84 4.77 -3.77
N GLU A 14 -8.52 5.20 -4.84
CA GLU A 14 -9.97 5.03 -5.00
C GLU A 14 -10.37 3.55 -5.06
N LYS A 15 -9.65 2.71 -5.80
CA LYS A 15 -9.93 1.25 -5.85
C LYS A 15 -9.74 0.55 -4.50
N ILE A 16 -8.80 1.01 -3.68
CA ILE A 16 -8.57 0.49 -2.33
C ILE A 16 -9.64 1.03 -1.35
N LEU A 17 -10.10 2.26 -1.57
CA LEU A 17 -11.18 2.88 -0.80
C LEU A 17 -12.52 2.20 -1.06
N SER A 18 -12.86 1.93 -2.32
CA SER A 18 -14.09 1.23 -2.72
C SER A 18 -14.11 -0.24 -2.28
N GLY A 19 -12.93 -0.84 -2.10
CA GLY A 19 -12.78 -2.25 -1.77
C GLY A 19 -12.61 -3.16 -3.00
N ASP A 20 -12.65 -2.60 -4.22
CA ASP A 20 -12.41 -3.35 -5.46
C ASP A 20 -10.99 -3.91 -5.53
N LYS A 21 -10.04 -3.24 -4.86
CA LYS A 21 -8.64 -3.68 -4.74
C LYS A 21 -8.27 -3.92 -3.28
N THR A 22 -7.96 -5.17 -2.97
CA THR A 22 -7.65 -5.64 -1.60
C THR A 22 -6.19 -6.00 -1.37
N PHE A 23 -5.31 -5.75 -2.34
CA PHE A 23 -3.87 -6.06 -2.26
C PHE A 23 -3.00 -4.90 -2.74
N GLU A 24 -1.78 -4.81 -2.20
CA GLU A 24 -0.73 -3.90 -2.63
C GLU A 24 0.46 -4.71 -3.18
N LEU A 25 0.90 -4.39 -4.40
CA LEU A 25 2.09 -5.00 -5.00
C LEU A 25 3.21 -3.97 -5.01
N ARG A 26 4.37 -4.34 -4.46
CA ARG A 26 5.53 -3.47 -4.37
C ARG A 26 6.82 -4.25 -4.59
N LEU A 27 7.86 -3.52 -5.00
CA LEU A 27 9.21 -4.04 -4.85
C LEU A 27 9.47 -4.29 -3.37
N ALA A 28 10.14 -5.41 -3.06
CA ALA A 28 10.48 -5.79 -1.69
C ALA A 28 11.67 -4.95 -1.18
N ASP A 29 11.55 -3.63 -1.26
CA ASP A 29 12.53 -2.63 -0.82
C ASP A 29 12.26 -2.11 0.61
N PHE A 30 11.30 -2.73 1.30
CA PHE A 30 10.97 -2.45 2.69
C PHE A 30 10.46 -3.70 3.40
N ASP A 31 10.68 -3.75 4.72
CA ASP A 31 10.19 -4.83 5.57
C ASP A 31 8.73 -4.59 5.99
N VAL A 32 7.91 -5.61 5.81
CA VAL A 32 6.50 -5.64 6.21
C VAL A 32 6.12 -7.05 6.61
N ASP A 33 5.40 -7.16 7.72
CA ASP A 33 4.95 -8.43 8.28
C ASP A 33 3.44 -8.42 8.50
N GLU A 34 2.85 -9.60 8.66
CA GLU A 34 1.45 -9.74 9.02
C GLU A 34 1.16 -9.06 10.37
N GLY A 35 0.03 -8.37 10.44
CA GLY A 35 -0.35 -7.58 11.61
C GLY A 35 0.15 -6.14 11.60
N ASP A 36 1.08 -5.76 10.72
CA ASP A 36 1.47 -4.36 10.53
C ASP A 36 0.33 -3.51 9.96
N THR A 37 0.45 -2.18 10.11
CA THR A 37 -0.48 -1.22 9.51
C THR A 37 0.18 -0.50 8.34
N LEU A 38 -0.38 -0.64 7.15
CA LEU A 38 0.01 0.10 5.96
C LEU A 38 -0.84 1.36 5.84
N VAL A 39 -0.18 2.51 5.80
CA VAL A 39 -0.80 3.83 5.66
C VAL A 39 -0.54 4.30 4.24
N LEU A 40 -1.57 4.27 3.42
CA LEU A 40 -1.53 4.73 2.04
C LEU A 40 -1.93 6.20 2.01
N ARG A 41 -0.98 7.05 1.65
CA ARG A 41 -1.19 8.50 1.49
C ARG A 41 -1.36 8.80 0.02
N GLU A 42 -2.47 9.42 -0.33
CA GLU A 42 -2.70 9.77 -1.72
C GLU A 42 -1.72 10.85 -2.17
N TRP A 43 -1.03 10.56 -3.28
CA TRP A 43 -0.10 11.45 -3.95
C TRP A 43 -0.61 11.76 -5.33
N ASP A 44 -0.89 13.03 -5.62
CA ASP A 44 -1.27 13.48 -6.95
C ASP A 44 -0.02 13.76 -7.80
N PRO A 45 0.24 12.98 -8.87
CA PRO A 45 1.40 13.19 -9.73
C PRO A 45 1.33 14.48 -10.56
N LYS A 46 0.13 15.05 -10.77
CA LYS A 46 -0.06 16.30 -11.53
C LYS A 46 0.42 17.51 -10.74
N THR A 47 -0.03 17.61 -9.48
CA THR A 47 0.38 18.70 -8.57
C THR A 47 1.70 18.40 -7.84
N LYS A 48 2.20 17.16 -7.93
CA LYS A 48 3.39 16.66 -7.19
C LYS A 48 3.27 16.90 -5.68
N ASN A 49 2.06 16.71 -5.14
CA ASN A 49 1.75 16.96 -3.75
C ASN A 49 0.86 15.87 -3.17
N TYR A 50 0.86 15.76 -1.85
CA TYR A 50 -0.14 14.96 -1.14
C TYR A 50 -1.48 15.71 -1.13
N THR A 51 -2.58 15.00 -1.38
CA THR A 51 -3.93 15.59 -1.33
C THR A 51 -4.45 15.76 0.10
N GLY A 52 -3.78 15.16 1.08
CA GLY A 52 -4.20 15.10 2.48
C GLY A 52 -5.01 13.84 2.81
N ARG A 53 -5.50 13.11 1.80
CA ARG A 53 -6.24 11.86 2.02
C ARG A 53 -5.30 10.72 2.42
N LYS A 54 -5.75 9.89 3.34
CA LYS A 54 -5.05 8.68 3.79
C LYS A 54 -6.01 7.53 4.05
N ILE A 55 -5.56 6.31 3.82
CA ILE A 55 -6.25 5.07 4.19
C ILE A 55 -5.28 4.22 4.99
N GLU A 56 -5.79 3.62 6.06
CA GLU A 56 -5.02 2.69 6.89
C GLU A 56 -5.60 1.28 6.72
N LYS A 57 -4.75 0.31 6.39
CA LYS A 57 -5.13 -1.10 6.24
C LYS A 57 -4.19 -1.96 7.08
N LYS A 58 -4.76 -2.94 7.77
CA LYS A 58 -3.98 -3.97 8.45
C LYS A 58 -3.49 -4.97 7.41
N VAL A 59 -2.21 -5.30 7.45
CA VAL A 59 -1.61 -6.33 6.60
C VAL A 59 -2.07 -7.68 7.11
N SER A 60 -2.88 -8.38 6.31
CA SER A 60 -3.39 -9.72 6.65
C SER A 60 -2.52 -10.85 6.10
N PHE A 61 -1.75 -10.60 5.04
CA PHE A 61 -0.90 -11.60 4.39
C PHE A 61 0.24 -10.92 3.62
N VAL A 62 1.42 -11.55 3.60
CA VAL A 62 2.58 -11.07 2.82
C VAL A 62 3.09 -12.17 1.91
N PHE A 63 3.01 -11.94 0.60
CA PHE A 63 3.53 -12.88 -0.41
C PHE A 63 4.83 -12.38 -1.05
N LYS A 64 5.90 -13.17 -0.95
CA LYS A 64 7.22 -12.85 -1.53
C LYS A 64 7.49 -13.72 -2.76
N THR A 65 7.56 -13.09 -3.94
CA THR A 65 7.74 -13.79 -5.23
C THR A 65 9.19 -14.14 -5.56
N LYS A 66 10.18 -13.38 -5.05
CA LYS A 66 11.60 -13.49 -5.43
C LYS A 66 12.21 -14.89 -5.25
N PHE A 67 11.69 -15.69 -4.32
CA PHE A 67 12.24 -17.00 -3.97
C PHE A 67 11.34 -18.17 -4.36
N GLN A 68 10.26 -17.91 -5.10
CA GLN A 68 9.37 -18.96 -5.57
C GLN A 68 10.05 -19.76 -6.68
N LYS A 69 10.04 -21.08 -6.55
CA LYS A 69 10.46 -22.02 -7.58
C LYS A 69 9.20 -22.74 -8.05
N PHE A 70 8.63 -22.28 -9.16
CA PHE A 70 7.62 -23.04 -9.88
C PHE A 70 8.31 -23.86 -10.96
#